data_AF-Q95TA0-F1
#
_entry.id   AF-Q95TA0-F1
#
_cell.length_a   1.000
_cell.length_b   1.000
_cell.length_c   1.000
_cell.angle_alpha   90.00
_cell.angle_beta   90.00
_cell.angle_gamma   90.00
#
_symmetry.space_group_name_H-M   'P 1'
#
loop_
_entity.id
_entity.type
_entity.pdbx_description
1 polymer ?
#
loop_
_entity_poly.entity_id
_entity_poly.type
_entity_poly.pdbx_seq_one_letter_code
_entity_poly.pdbx_strand_id
1 'polypeptide(L)'
;MEDRNEYVDAILNNLTPDDVRCLIIAEDELARCAPLERIFPTDQTHKYLKYNDTPRYYNRLLDAWESRYANNRTEGIALLRDYCQNKYHLQVPTPPAKKVRSLFINSAEAFHKTHLNES
;
A
#
# COMPACT_ATOMS: atom_id res chain seq x y z
N MET A 1 -10.13 4.79 -18.02
CA MET A 1 -10.57 3.83 -17.00
C MET A 1 -9.36 2.93 -16.79
N GLU A 2 -8.79 2.92 -15.60
CA GLU A 2 -7.61 2.09 -15.28
C GLU A 2 -8.02 0.62 -15.44
N ASP A 3 -7.23 -0.19 -16.17
CA ASP A 3 -7.56 -1.60 -16.33
C ASP A 3 -7.39 -2.30 -14.97
N ARG A 4 -8.38 -3.12 -14.60
CA ARG A 4 -8.37 -3.85 -13.33
C ARG A 4 -7.13 -4.73 -13.23
N ASN A 5 -6.78 -5.41 -14.32
CA ASN A 5 -5.67 -6.34 -14.34
C ASN A 5 -4.33 -5.64 -14.08
N GLU A 6 -4.15 -4.41 -14.54
CA GLU A 6 -2.90 -3.65 -14.37
C GLU A 6 -2.56 -3.42 -12.89
N TYR A 7 -3.55 -3.02 -12.07
CA TYR A 7 -3.28 -2.81 -10.64
C TYR A 7 -3.32 -4.11 -9.83
N VAL A 8 -4.10 -5.11 -10.25
CA VAL A 8 -4.18 -6.39 -9.53
C VAL A 8 -2.81 -7.05 -9.47
N ASP A 9 -2.14 -7.17 -10.62
CA ASP A 9 -0.81 -7.78 -10.67
C ASP A 9 0.22 -6.89 -9.97
N ALA A 10 0.15 -5.58 -10.12
CA ALA A 10 1.06 -4.65 -9.45
C ALA A 10 0.99 -4.75 -7.91
N ILE A 11 -0.21 -4.86 -7.34
CA ILE A 11 -0.42 -4.98 -5.89
C ILE A 11 0.04 -6.37 -5.40
N LEU A 12 -0.45 -7.44 -6.04
CA LEU A 12 -0.18 -8.80 -5.57
C LEU A 12 1.28 -9.21 -5.68
N ASN A 13 2.01 -8.67 -6.66
CA ASN A 13 3.45 -8.91 -6.81
C ASN A 13 4.31 -8.15 -5.79
N ASN A 14 3.77 -7.11 -5.14
CA ASN A 14 4.54 -6.25 -4.23
C ASN A 14 3.75 -5.94 -2.95
N LEU A 15 3.27 -6.99 -2.28
CA LEU A 15 2.59 -6.86 -0.99
C LEU A 15 3.53 -6.31 0.08
N THR A 16 3.16 -5.21 0.70
CA THR A 16 3.88 -4.65 1.84
C THR A 16 3.55 -5.41 3.14
N PRO A 17 4.36 -5.26 4.21
CA PRO A 17 4.03 -5.82 5.51
C PRO A 17 2.66 -5.36 6.04
N ASP A 18 2.25 -4.14 5.70
CA ASP A 18 0.95 -3.59 6.05
C ASP A 18 -0.19 -4.28 5.30
N ASP A 19 -0.01 -4.49 3.99
CA ASP A 19 -0.98 -5.19 3.14
C ASP A 19 -1.23 -6.59 3.64
N VAL A 20 -0.17 -7.31 4.01
CA VAL A 20 -0.27 -8.67 4.55
C VAL A 20 -1.09 -8.66 5.85
N ARG A 21 -0.91 -7.67 6.74
CA ARG A 21 -1.75 -7.55 7.95
C ARG A 21 -3.21 -7.32 7.60
N CYS A 22 -3.50 -6.41 6.67
CA CYS A 22 -4.86 -6.17 6.21
C CYS A 22 -5.52 -7.42 5.62
N LEU A 23 -4.79 -8.18 4.81
CA LEU A 23 -5.27 -9.43 4.21
C LEU A 23 -5.51 -10.53 5.24
N ILE A 24 -4.62 -10.68 6.24
CA ILE A 24 -4.82 -11.62 7.35
C ILE A 24 -6.12 -11.30 8.10
N ILE A 25 -6.35 -10.02 8.43
CA ILE A 25 -7.57 -9.58 9.10
C ILE A 25 -8.79 -9.88 8.22
N ALA A 26 -8.72 -9.55 6.92
CA ALA A 26 -9.82 -9.81 6.00
C ALA A 26 -10.15 -11.31 5.89
N GLU A 27 -9.18 -12.21 5.87
CA GLU A 27 -9.43 -13.66 5.84
C GLU A 27 -9.99 -14.17 7.18
N ASP A 28 -9.51 -13.67 8.32
CA ASP A 28 -10.02 -14.04 9.64
C ASP A 28 -11.46 -13.54 9.89
N GLU A 29 -11.79 -12.35 9.39
CA GLU A 29 -13.16 -11.83 9.37
C GLU A 29 -14.08 -12.68 8.50
N LEU A 30 -13.61 -13.12 7.33
CA LEU A 30 -14.38 -13.97 6.43
C LEU A 30 -14.67 -15.33 7.05
N ALA A 31 -13.67 -15.93 7.69
CA ALA A 31 -13.81 -17.23 8.36
C ALA A 31 -14.81 -17.18 9.53
N ARG A 32 -15.03 -16.00 10.11
CA ARG A 32 -15.93 -15.77 11.26
C ARG A 32 -17.18 -14.97 10.89
N CYS A 33 -17.49 -14.81 9.61
CA CYS A 33 -18.54 -13.89 9.19
C CYS A 33 -19.95 -14.37 9.58
N ALA A 34 -20.16 -15.69 9.75
CA ALA A 34 -21.46 -16.25 10.08
C ALA A 34 -22.03 -15.66 11.40
N PRO A 35 -23.32 -15.24 11.42
CA PRO A 35 -24.35 -15.47 10.40
C PRO A 35 -24.42 -14.42 9.29
N LEU A 36 -23.53 -13.41 9.30
CA LEU A 36 -23.44 -12.40 8.26
C LEU A 36 -22.64 -12.92 7.06
N GLU A 37 -22.75 -12.21 5.94
CA GLU A 37 -22.00 -12.48 4.72
C GLU A 37 -21.24 -11.23 4.27
N ARG A 38 -20.09 -11.44 3.63
CA ARG A 38 -19.33 -10.35 3.01
C ARG A 38 -19.98 -10.00 1.66
N ILE A 39 -20.65 -8.85 1.61
CA ILE A 39 -21.27 -8.34 0.38
C ILE A 39 -20.31 -7.48 -0.48
N PHE A 40 -19.21 -6.98 0.11
CA PHE A 40 -18.19 -6.20 -0.60
C PHE A 40 -16.87 -6.17 0.18
N PRO A 41 -15.70 -6.19 -0.49
CA PRO A 41 -15.52 -6.59 -1.89
C PRO A 41 -15.68 -8.11 -2.06
N THR A 42 -16.14 -8.50 -3.24
CA THR A 42 -16.24 -9.87 -3.74
C THR A 42 -15.83 -9.88 -5.21
N ASP A 43 -15.58 -11.06 -5.77
CA ASP A 43 -15.27 -11.27 -7.19
C ASP A 43 -16.25 -10.55 -8.15
N GLN A 44 -17.54 -10.50 -7.81
CA GLN A 44 -18.60 -9.90 -8.64
C GLN A 44 -18.90 -8.42 -8.33
N THR A 45 -18.43 -7.88 -7.20
CA THR A 45 -18.84 -6.55 -6.71
C THR A 45 -17.82 -5.44 -6.98
N HIS A 46 -16.69 -5.77 -7.61
CA HIS A 46 -15.66 -4.82 -8.05
C HIS A 46 -16.21 -3.64 -8.87
N LYS A 47 -17.29 -3.85 -9.66
CA LYS A 47 -17.97 -2.81 -10.44
C LYS A 47 -18.49 -1.63 -9.61
N TYR A 48 -18.70 -1.82 -8.30
CA TYR A 48 -19.16 -0.78 -7.38
C TYR A 48 -18.01 0.05 -6.80
N LEU A 49 -16.75 -0.39 -6.97
CA LEU A 49 -15.56 0.31 -6.49
C LEU A 49 -15.48 1.75 -6.99
N LYS A 50 -15.96 2.01 -8.22
CA LYS A 50 -16.00 3.33 -8.86
C LYS A 50 -16.91 4.36 -8.16
N TYR A 51 -17.84 3.92 -7.31
CA TYR A 51 -18.75 4.80 -6.57
C TYR A 51 -18.18 5.23 -5.22
N ASN A 52 -16.97 4.78 -4.86
CA ASN A 52 -16.31 5.25 -3.66
C ASN A 52 -15.56 6.56 -3.98
N ASP A 53 -15.96 7.66 -3.33
CA ASP A 53 -15.45 9.02 -3.58
C ASP A 53 -13.95 9.21 -3.29
N THR A 54 -13.25 8.23 -2.72
CA THR A 54 -11.84 8.33 -2.33
C THR A 54 -11.01 7.21 -2.96
N PRO A 55 -9.82 7.48 -3.52
CA PRO A 55 -8.88 6.44 -3.93
C PRO A 55 -8.33 5.74 -2.68
N ARG A 56 -9.06 4.72 -2.20
CA ARG A 56 -8.63 3.90 -1.06
C ARG A 56 -7.88 2.70 -1.61
N TYR A 57 -6.56 2.75 -1.50
CA TYR A 57 -5.66 1.66 -1.85
C TYR A 57 -6.15 0.31 -1.31
N TYR A 58 -6.60 0.24 -0.05
CA TYR A 58 -7.10 -1.02 0.53
C TYR A 58 -8.32 -1.60 -0.17
N ASN A 59 -9.19 -0.78 -0.77
CA ASN A 59 -10.30 -1.33 -1.53
C ASN A 59 -9.80 -2.04 -2.81
N ARG A 60 -8.73 -1.52 -3.43
CA ARG A 60 -8.06 -2.17 -4.57
C ARG A 60 -7.29 -3.41 -4.14
N LEU A 61 -6.64 -3.36 -2.97
CA LEU A 61 -5.96 -4.51 -2.36
C LEU A 61 -6.93 -5.68 -2.16
N LEU A 62 -8.08 -5.41 -1.53
CA LEU A 62 -9.07 -6.43 -1.27
C LEU A 62 -9.75 -6.91 -2.57
N ASP A 63 -10.02 -6.03 -3.53
CA ASP A 63 -10.52 -6.47 -4.85
C ASP A 63 -9.49 -7.37 -5.58
N ALA A 64 -8.22 -7.00 -5.57
CA ALA A 64 -7.16 -7.80 -6.18
C ALA A 64 -7.04 -9.17 -5.52
N TRP A 65 -7.12 -9.21 -4.20
CA TRP A 65 -7.10 -10.45 -3.43
C TRP A 65 -8.31 -11.35 -3.76
N GLU A 66 -9.52 -10.81 -3.74
CA GLU A 66 -10.74 -11.54 -4.09
C GLU A 66 -10.71 -12.01 -5.56
N SER A 67 -10.24 -11.17 -6.49
CA SER A 67 -10.09 -11.53 -7.90
C SER A 67 -9.21 -12.77 -8.11
N ARG A 68 -8.11 -12.87 -7.34
CA ARG A 68 -7.13 -13.94 -7.50
C ARG A 68 -7.49 -15.20 -6.72
N TYR A 69 -7.97 -15.05 -5.49
CA TYR A 69 -8.07 -16.17 -4.55
C TYR A 69 -9.49 -16.53 -4.13
N ALA A 70 -10.55 -15.81 -4.56
CA ALA A 70 -11.93 -16.19 -4.20
C ALA A 70 -12.29 -17.61 -4.65
N ASN A 71 -11.85 -18.02 -5.85
CA ASN A 71 -12.10 -19.35 -6.40
C ASN A 71 -11.20 -20.45 -5.78
N ASN A 72 -10.05 -20.07 -5.22
CA ASN A 72 -9.10 -21.00 -4.60
C ASN A 72 -8.52 -20.40 -3.31
N ARG A 73 -9.39 -20.26 -2.31
CA ARG A 73 -9.06 -19.56 -1.06
C ARG A 73 -7.90 -20.22 -0.32
N THR A 74 -7.77 -21.54 -0.43
CA THR A 74 -6.71 -22.32 0.20
C THR A 74 -5.32 -21.86 -0.23
N GLU A 75 -5.15 -21.48 -1.50
CA GLU A 75 -3.88 -20.95 -2.03
C GLU A 75 -3.52 -19.60 -1.41
N GLY A 76 -4.49 -18.68 -1.33
CA GLY A 76 -4.30 -17.38 -0.68
C GLY A 76 -3.96 -17.52 0.80
N ILE A 77 -4.66 -18.40 1.53
CA ILE A 77 -4.37 -18.69 2.94
C ILE A 77 -2.98 -19.28 3.11
N ALA A 78 -2.55 -20.18 2.21
CA ALA A 78 -1.20 -20.75 2.25
C ALA A 78 -0.12 -19.67 2.06
N LEU A 79 -0.32 -18.73 1.13
CA LEU A 79 0.56 -17.59 0.93
C LEU A 79 0.66 -16.69 2.19
N LEU A 80 -0.47 -16.34 2.80
CA LEU A 80 -0.47 -15.55 4.04
C LEU A 80 0.21 -16.30 5.19
N ARG A 81 0.04 -17.62 5.25
CA ARG A 81 0.72 -18.47 6.25
C ARG A 81 2.24 -18.44 6.08
N ASP A 82 2.75 -18.46 4.86
CA ASP A 82 4.18 -18.32 4.59
C ASP A 82 4.71 -16.96 5.06
N TYR A 83 4.02 -15.86 4.74
CA TYR A 83 4.36 -14.53 5.28
C TYR A 83 4.33 -14.46 6.81
N CYS A 84 3.40 -15.19 7.45
CA CYS A 84 3.36 -15.31 8.90
C CYS A 84 4.56 -16.07 9.47
N GLN A 85 4.94 -17.20 8.86
CA GLN A 85 6.10 -18.00 9.27
C GLN A 85 7.40 -17.20 9.15
N ASN A 86 7.52 -16.40 8.09
CA ASN A 86 8.64 -15.51 7.84
C ASN A 86 8.60 -14.22 8.68
N LYS A 87 7.58 -14.03 9.53
CA LYS A 87 7.35 -12.82 10.34
C LYS A 87 7.33 -11.52 9.51
N TYR A 88 7.01 -11.63 8.22
CA TYR A 88 7.07 -10.51 7.28
C TYR A 88 6.10 -9.39 7.68
N HIS A 89 4.89 -9.77 8.10
CA HIS A 89 3.85 -8.86 8.61
C HIS A 89 4.23 -8.10 9.91
N LEU A 90 5.32 -8.47 10.57
CA LEU A 90 5.85 -7.77 11.76
C LEU A 90 6.90 -6.71 11.40
N GLN A 91 7.33 -6.66 10.13
CA GLN A 91 8.31 -5.66 9.69
C GLN A 91 7.66 -4.27 9.69
N VAL A 92 8.27 -3.35 10.42
CA VAL A 92 7.87 -1.94 10.43
C VAL A 92 8.65 -1.22 9.33
N PRO A 93 7.99 -0.54 8.37
CA PRO A 93 8.70 0.28 7.40
C PRO A 93 9.53 1.33 8.14
N THR A 94 10.85 1.32 7.92
CA THR A 94 11.71 2.36 8.48
C THR A 94 11.26 3.71 7.92
N PRO A 95 10.96 4.71 8.76
CA PRO A 95 10.59 6.02 8.28
C PRO A 95 11.68 6.53 7.34
N PRO A 96 11.34 7.10 6.17
CA PRO A 96 12.35 7.68 5.30
C PRO A 96 13.13 8.73 6.10
N ALA A 97 14.46 8.62 6.08
CA ALA A 97 15.33 9.54 6.80
C ALA A 97 14.93 10.98 6.48
N LYS A 98 14.61 11.77 7.51
CA LYS A 98 14.28 13.20 7.35
C LYS A 98 15.46 13.84 6.63
N LYS A 99 15.28 14.27 5.37
CA LYS A 99 16.25 15.14 4.69
C LYS A 99 16.33 16.43 5.50
N VAL A 100 17.37 16.57 6.32
CA VAL A 100 17.70 17.85 6.95
C VAL A 100 17.96 18.81 5.80
N ARG A 101 17.02 19.74 5.55
CA ARG A 101 17.25 20.85 4.63
C ARG A 101 18.33 21.71 5.28
N SER A 102 19.58 21.59 4.82
CA SER A 102 20.66 22.48 5.23
C SER A 102 20.38 23.87 4.65
N LEU A 103 19.74 24.75 5.42
CA LEU A 103 19.53 26.15 5.05
C LEU A 103 20.73 27.05 5.39
N PHE A 104 21.90 26.48 5.67
CA PHE A 104 23.10 27.24 5.97
C PHE A 104 24.22 26.80 5.04
N ILE A 105 24.49 27.63 4.03
CA ILE A 105 25.79 28.14 3.57
C ILE A 105 25.54 28.73 2.18
N ASN A 106 25.53 30.07 2.09
CA ASN A 106 26.06 30.89 0.99
C ASN A 106 25.69 32.38 1.21
N SER A 107 26.10 32.95 2.34
CA SER A 107 26.08 34.41 2.56
C SER A 107 27.48 35.01 2.78
N ALA A 108 28.55 34.23 2.61
CA ALA A 108 29.92 34.70 2.82
C ALA A 108 30.62 35.18 1.54
N GLU A 109 30.10 34.89 0.33
CA GLU A 109 30.73 35.33 -0.92
C GLU A 109 30.27 36.70 -1.42
N ALA A 110 29.26 37.32 -0.78
CA ALA A 110 28.69 38.58 -1.23
C ALA A 110 29.39 39.84 -0.70
N PHE A 111 30.25 39.73 0.32
CA PHE A 111 30.84 40.91 0.98
C PHE A 111 32.22 41.31 0.43
N HIS A 112 32.88 40.47 -0.37
CA HIS A 112 34.22 40.77 -0.90
C HIS A 112 34.24 41.40 -2.30
N LYS A 113 33.08 41.54 -2.97
CA LYS A 113 32.98 42.13 -4.31
C LYS A 113 32.52 43.59 -4.35
N THR A 114 32.13 44.17 -3.21
CA THR A 114 31.59 45.56 -3.15
C THR A 114 32.63 46.65 -2.89
N HIS A 115 33.91 46.33 -2.64
CA HIS A 115 34.93 47.36 -2.35
C HIS A 115 36.04 47.51 -3.41
N LEU A 116 35.91 46.91 -4.58
CA LEU A 116 36.91 47.02 -5.66
C LEU A 116 36.43 47.77 -6.92
N ASN A 117 35.23 48.36 -6.91
CA ASN A 117 34.64 48.95 -8.12
C ASN A 117 34.04 50.36 -7.96
N GLU A 118 34.56 51.16 -7.03
CA GLU A 118 34.36 52.61 -7.03
C GLU A 118 35.74 53.30 -7.09
N SER A 119 36.18 53.57 -8.33
CA SER A 119 37.09 54.65 -8.72
C SER A 119 36.30 55.66 -9.53
#